data_AF-A0A9C9F8Z4-F1
#
_entry.id   AF-A0A9C9F8Z4-F1
#
_cell.length_a   1.000
_cell.length_b   1.000
_cell.length_c   1.000
_cell.angle_alpha   90.00
_cell.angle_beta   90.00
_cell.angle_gamma   90.00
#
_symmetry.space_group_name_H-M   'P 1'
#
loop_
_entity.id
_entity.type
_entity.pdbx_description
1 polymer ?
#
loop_
_entity_poly.entity_id
_entity_poly.type
_entity_poly.pdbx_seq_one_letter_code
_entity_poly.pdbx_strand_id
1 'polypeptide(L)'
;TEHLAALVAKLQETGIKFQESEKGLMVKGPHRLSATDVKTMPYPGFPTDMQAQVMALMSVAEGTSVISETIFENRFMHVAELRRMGADINIEGSVATVKGVKSLKGAPVMATDLRASASLVVAALAAGGETLIDRIYHLDRGYESIESKLRSLGARIERQRG
;
A
#
# COMPACT_ATOMS: atom_id res chain seq x y z
N THR A 1 5.85 19.50 -0.46
CA THR A 1 6.37 18.18 -0.01
C THR A 1 6.65 18.13 1.48
N GLU A 2 6.79 19.28 2.17
CA GLU A 2 7.06 19.37 3.61
C GLU A 2 6.19 18.44 4.49
N HIS A 3 4.86 18.44 4.30
CA HIS A 3 3.94 17.55 5.05
C HIS A 3 4.13 16.05 4.78
N LEU A 4 4.84 15.69 3.71
CA LEU A 4 5.08 14.30 3.28
C LEU A 4 6.55 13.90 3.45
N ALA A 5 7.38 14.73 4.08
CA ALA A 5 8.84 14.55 4.11
C ALA A 5 9.25 13.15 4.60
N ALA A 6 8.67 12.66 5.70
CA ALA A 6 8.99 11.33 6.23
C ALA A 6 8.58 10.18 5.29
N LEU A 7 7.42 10.30 4.64
CA LEU A 7 6.97 9.31 3.65
C LEU A 7 7.88 9.31 2.42
N VAL A 8 8.19 10.49 1.88
CA VAL A 8 9.04 10.65 0.69
C VAL A 8 10.43 10.10 0.97
N ALA A 9 11.04 10.49 2.09
CA ALA A 9 12.36 9.98 2.50
C ALA A 9 12.36 8.46 2.58
N LYS A 10 11.33 7.87 3.21
CA LYS A 10 11.21 6.42 3.34
C LYS A 10 11.02 5.71 1.98
N LEU A 11 10.19 6.27 1.10
CA LEU A 11 10.00 5.71 -0.25
C LEU A 11 11.25 5.86 -1.12
N GLN A 12 12.09 6.88 -0.92
CA GLN A 12 13.37 7.01 -1.63
C GLN A 12 14.34 5.87 -1.31
N GLU A 13 14.34 5.35 -0.08
CA GLU A 13 15.14 4.18 0.31
C GLU A 13 14.79 2.92 -0.51
N THR A 14 13.58 2.85 -1.06
CA THR A 14 13.11 1.74 -1.92
C THR A 14 13.55 1.86 -3.38
N GLY A 15 14.26 2.95 -3.73
CA GLY A 15 14.68 3.28 -5.10
C GLY A 15 13.68 4.14 -5.89
N ILE A 16 12.57 4.57 -5.28
CA ILE A 16 11.63 5.50 -5.91
C ILE A 16 12.27 6.90 -5.99
N LYS A 17 12.21 7.50 -7.18
CA LYS A 17 12.69 8.85 -7.42
C LYS A 17 11.54 9.84 -7.39
N PHE A 18 11.75 10.94 -6.70
CA PHE A 18 10.81 12.04 -6.60
C PHE A 18 11.43 13.29 -7.22
N GLN A 19 10.66 14.01 -8.03
CA GLN A 19 11.06 15.30 -8.60
C GLN A 19 9.93 16.30 -8.41
N GLU A 20 10.24 17.40 -7.73
CA GLU A 20 9.30 18.51 -7.59
C GLU A 20 9.16 19.25 -8.93
N SER A 21 7.94 19.72 -9.20
CA SER A 21 7.60 20.53 -10.36
C SER A 21 6.56 21.57 -9.95
N GLU A 22 6.38 22.60 -10.77
CA GLU A 22 5.35 23.63 -10.54
C GLU A 22 3.92 23.06 -10.45
N LYS A 23 3.69 21.88 -11.05
CA LYS A 23 2.37 21.20 -11.09
C LYS A 23 2.19 20.16 -9.98
N GLY A 24 3.20 19.95 -9.14
CA GLY A 24 3.19 18.94 -8.07
C GLY A 24 4.41 18.03 -8.09
N LEU A 25 4.23 16.79 -7.64
CA LEU A 25 5.32 15.83 -7.44
C LEU A 25 5.31 14.74 -8.51
N MET A 26 6.38 14.66 -9.30
CA MET A 26 6.58 13.55 -10.22
C MET A 26 7.26 12.38 -9.49
N VAL A 27 6.71 11.18 -9.66
CA VAL A 27 7.19 9.95 -9.00
C VAL A 27 7.59 8.93 -10.07
N LYS A 28 8.81 8.41 -9.98
CA LYS A 28 9.32 7.36 -10.87
C LYS A 28 9.79 6.16 -10.05
N GLY A 29 9.08 5.04 -10.18
CA GLY A 29 9.47 3.77 -9.56
C GLY A 29 10.64 3.09 -10.28
N PRO A 30 11.45 2.29 -9.56
CA PRO A 30 12.43 1.39 -10.18
C PRO A 30 11.75 0.20 -10.86
N HIS A 31 12.54 -0.66 -11.54
CA HIS A 31 12.01 -1.91 -12.09
C HIS A 31 11.47 -2.84 -11.00
N ARG A 32 12.17 -2.89 -9.87
CA ARG A 32 11.75 -3.56 -8.64
C ARG A 32 12.18 -2.72 -7.44
N LEU A 33 11.31 -2.62 -6.44
CA LEU A 33 11.57 -1.87 -5.20
C LEU A 33 12.56 -2.65 -4.33
N SER A 34 13.41 -1.96 -3.57
CA SER A 34 14.12 -2.56 -2.44
C SER A 34 13.27 -2.51 -1.18
N ALA A 35 13.34 -3.54 -0.34
CA ALA A 35 12.65 -3.55 0.95
C ALA A 35 13.25 -2.48 1.89
N THR A 36 12.39 -1.88 2.72
CA THR A 36 12.80 -0.94 3.78
C THR A 36 11.92 -1.10 5.02
N ASP A 37 12.53 -0.93 6.19
CA ASP A 37 11.83 -0.96 7.46
C ASP A 37 11.06 0.34 7.71
N VAL A 38 9.87 0.18 8.30
CA VAL A 38 8.98 1.29 8.66
C VAL A 38 8.62 1.19 10.12
N LYS A 39 8.74 2.30 10.83
CA LYS A 39 8.19 2.47 12.18
C LYS A 39 7.29 3.68 12.18
N THR A 40 6.01 3.50 12.48
CA THR A 40 5.07 4.61 12.58
C THR A 40 5.44 5.49 13.78
N MET A 41 5.22 6.79 13.66
CA MET A 41 5.52 7.77 14.71
C MET A 41 4.54 8.95 14.61
N PRO A 42 4.29 9.73 15.68
CA PRO A 42 3.56 10.99 15.57
C PRO A 42 4.26 11.93 14.59
N TYR A 43 3.50 12.86 14.00
CA TYR A 43 4.05 13.89 13.10
C TYR A 43 5.21 14.64 13.79
N PRO A 44 6.36 14.87 13.13
CA PRO A 44 6.63 14.72 11.69
C PRO A 44 7.16 13.35 11.24
N GLY A 45 7.08 12.32 12.09
CA GLY A 45 7.53 10.96 11.75
C GLY A 45 6.61 10.22 10.77
N PHE A 46 6.93 8.95 10.49
CA PHE A 46 6.20 8.19 9.46
C PHE A 46 4.72 8.01 9.85
N PRO A 47 3.77 8.44 9.00
CA PRO A 47 2.36 8.44 9.36
C PRO A 47 1.78 7.02 9.32
N THR A 48 1.15 6.62 10.41
CA THR A 48 0.42 5.34 10.54
C THR A 48 -0.66 5.15 9.46
N ASP A 49 -1.21 6.25 8.93
CA ASP A 49 -2.16 6.25 7.81
C ASP A 49 -1.61 5.75 6.46
N MET A 50 -0.28 5.71 6.31
CA MET A 50 0.41 5.23 5.11
C MET A 50 1.00 3.82 5.27
N GLN A 51 0.90 3.25 6.48
CA GLN A 51 1.49 1.96 6.81
C GLN A 51 0.96 0.83 5.91
N ALA A 52 -0.36 0.74 5.74
CA ALA A 52 -0.99 -0.35 4.99
C ALA A 52 -0.59 -0.34 3.51
N GLN A 53 -0.54 0.86 2.91
CA GLN A 53 -0.16 1.05 1.52
C GLN A 53 1.32 0.72 1.31
N VAL A 54 2.21 1.10 2.23
CA VAL A 54 3.63 0.71 2.16
C VAL A 54 3.81 -0.79 2.36
N MET A 55 3.02 -1.44 3.23
CA MET A 55 3.04 -2.90 3.36
C MET A 55 2.68 -3.62 2.04
N ALA A 56 1.69 -3.10 1.30
CA ALA A 56 1.38 -3.64 -0.03
C ALA A 56 2.55 -3.49 -1.01
N LEU A 57 3.28 -2.36 -0.98
CA LEU A 57 4.51 -2.18 -1.77
C LEU A 57 5.61 -3.17 -1.33
N MET A 58 5.84 -3.32 -0.03
CA MET A 58 6.87 -4.21 0.51
C MET A 58 6.59 -5.69 0.19
N SER A 59 5.33 -6.06 0.01
CA SER A 59 4.93 -7.41 -0.38
C SER A 59 5.50 -7.84 -1.74
N VAL A 60 5.90 -6.90 -2.60
CA VAL A 60 6.53 -7.19 -3.92
C VAL A 60 7.96 -6.64 -4.05
N ALA A 61 8.49 -6.02 -2.99
CA ALA A 61 9.85 -5.52 -2.96
C ALA A 61 10.89 -6.66 -2.94
N GLU A 62 12.15 -6.33 -3.14
CA GLU A 62 13.26 -7.26 -3.01
C GLU A 62 13.83 -7.20 -1.59
N GLY A 63 13.80 -8.34 -0.90
CA GLY A 63 14.27 -8.48 0.48
C GLY A 63 13.15 -8.65 1.50
N THR A 64 13.48 -8.40 2.76
CA THR A 64 12.57 -8.47 3.90
C THR A 64 12.53 -7.11 4.58
N SER A 65 11.35 -6.66 4.96
CA SER A 65 11.13 -5.44 5.74
C SER A 65 10.38 -5.74 7.02
N VAL A 66 10.64 -4.94 8.05
CA VAL A 66 9.92 -4.94 9.31
C VAL A 66 9.09 -3.66 9.41
N ILE A 67 7.78 -3.83 9.64
CA ILE A 67 6.83 -2.74 9.81
C ILE A 67 6.32 -2.76 11.25
N SER A 68 6.69 -1.74 12.03
CA SER A 68 6.32 -1.58 13.44
C SER A 68 5.27 -0.49 13.60
N GLU A 69 4.09 -0.87 14.09
CA GLU A 69 3.00 0.04 14.43
C GLU A 69 3.08 0.44 15.91
N THR A 70 2.99 1.73 16.19
CA THR A 70 3.17 2.34 17.53
C THR A 70 2.06 3.30 17.93
N ILE A 71 1.16 3.65 17.00
CA ILE A 71 0.12 4.66 17.18
C ILE A 71 -1.23 4.02 17.42
N PHE A 72 -1.56 2.96 16.66
CA PHE A 72 -2.84 2.25 16.79
C PHE A 72 -2.64 0.75 16.97
N GLU A 73 -3.17 0.23 18.06
CA GLU A 73 -3.23 -1.21 18.28
C GLU A 73 -4.11 -1.87 17.19
N ASN A 74 -3.75 -3.09 16.78
CA ASN A 74 -4.52 -3.92 15.85
C ASN A 74 -4.69 -3.36 14.41
N ARG A 75 -3.75 -2.53 13.93
CA ARG A 75 -3.83 -1.92 12.59
C ARG A 75 -3.52 -2.85 11.39
N PHE A 76 -3.29 -4.15 11.64
CA PHE A 76 -2.91 -5.12 10.59
C PHE A 76 -4.06 -5.95 10.00
N MET A 77 -5.31 -5.49 10.11
CA MET A 77 -6.50 -6.19 9.56
C MET A 77 -6.38 -6.55 8.07
N HIS A 78 -5.70 -5.72 7.28
CA HIS A 78 -5.45 -5.93 5.85
C HIS A 78 -4.51 -7.10 5.52
N VAL A 79 -3.75 -7.60 6.49
CA VAL A 79 -2.74 -8.66 6.25
C VAL A 79 -3.39 -9.97 5.82
N ALA A 80 -4.56 -10.31 6.37
CA ALA A 80 -5.27 -11.53 5.96
C ALA A 80 -5.61 -11.52 4.46
N GLU A 81 -6.05 -10.36 3.94
CA GLU A 81 -6.39 -10.19 2.53
C GLU A 81 -5.14 -10.15 1.63
N LEU A 82 -4.06 -9.49 2.06
CA LEU A 82 -2.78 -9.52 1.35
C LEU A 82 -2.21 -10.95 1.28
N ARG A 83 -2.28 -11.72 2.36
CA ARG A 83 -1.90 -13.14 2.38
C ARG A 83 -2.76 -13.96 1.41
N ARG A 84 -4.05 -13.64 1.28
CA ARG A 84 -4.95 -14.28 0.31
C ARG A 84 -4.54 -14.01 -1.14
N MET A 85 -3.91 -12.86 -1.39
CA MET A 85 -3.27 -12.51 -2.67
C MET A 85 -1.85 -13.10 -2.82
N GLY A 86 -1.37 -13.89 -1.84
CA GLY A 86 -0.08 -14.56 -1.88
C GLY A 86 1.09 -13.77 -1.27
N ALA A 87 0.84 -12.71 -0.50
CA ALA A 87 1.88 -12.02 0.24
C ALA A 87 2.44 -12.89 1.39
N ASP A 88 3.75 -12.83 1.61
CA ASP A 88 4.44 -13.49 2.73
C ASP A 88 4.65 -12.48 3.86
N ILE A 89 3.76 -12.52 4.85
CA ILE A 89 3.72 -11.58 5.97
C ILE A 89 3.56 -12.39 7.25
N ASN A 90 4.37 -12.15 8.27
CA ASN A 90 4.20 -12.65 9.63
C ASN A 90 3.90 -11.48 10.58
N ILE A 91 3.00 -11.67 11.56
CA ILE A 91 2.65 -10.65 12.56
C ILE A 91 2.97 -11.20 13.94
N GLU A 92 3.71 -10.41 14.72
CA GLU A 92 4.00 -10.65 16.13
C GLU A 92 3.71 -9.37 16.93
N GLY A 93 2.57 -9.35 17.63
CA GLY A 93 2.10 -8.16 18.34
C GLY A 93 1.86 -6.99 17.39
N SER A 94 2.59 -5.88 17.61
CA SER A 94 2.52 -4.68 16.77
C SER A 94 3.59 -4.61 15.68
N VAL A 95 4.28 -5.73 15.41
CA VAL A 95 5.33 -5.83 14.39
C VAL A 95 4.89 -6.80 13.30
N ALA A 96 5.04 -6.39 12.05
CA ALA A 96 4.83 -7.23 10.88
C ALA A 96 6.15 -7.40 10.11
N THR A 97 6.59 -8.63 9.91
CA THR A 97 7.70 -8.97 9.03
C THR A 97 7.14 -9.31 7.65
N VAL A 98 7.53 -8.56 6.63
CA VAL A 98 7.06 -8.71 5.25
C VAL A 98 8.23 -9.17 4.39
N LYS A 99 8.13 -10.37 3.83
CA LYS A 99 9.09 -10.89 2.87
C LYS A 99 8.55 -10.68 1.47
N GLY A 100 9.26 -9.90 0.66
CA GLY A 100 8.80 -9.58 -0.68
C GLY A 100 8.74 -10.82 -1.58
N VAL A 101 7.59 -11.03 -2.22
CA VAL A 101 7.37 -12.13 -3.18
C VAL A 101 7.60 -11.67 -4.62
N LYS A 102 7.71 -12.64 -5.54
CA LYS A 102 7.92 -12.33 -6.98
C LYS A 102 6.73 -11.57 -7.58
N SER A 103 5.51 -11.96 -7.21
CA SER A 103 4.27 -11.37 -7.70
C SER A 103 3.10 -11.77 -6.79
N LEU A 104 2.15 -10.86 -6.60
CA LEU A 104 0.86 -11.17 -6.02
C LEU A 104 -0.04 -11.83 -7.07
N LYS A 105 -1.08 -12.52 -6.60
CA LYS A 105 -2.12 -13.15 -7.44
C LYS A 105 -3.46 -12.47 -7.18
N GLY A 106 -4.24 -12.32 -8.23
CA GLY A 106 -5.61 -11.85 -8.13
C GLY A 106 -6.47 -12.79 -7.29
N ALA A 107 -7.32 -12.22 -6.44
CA ALA A 107 -8.19 -12.96 -5.53
C ALA A 107 -9.41 -12.09 -5.10
N PRO A 108 -10.54 -12.67 -4.66
CA PRO A 108 -11.73 -11.91 -4.24
C PRO A 108 -11.67 -11.39 -2.79
N VAL A 109 -11.07 -10.23 -2.53
CA VAL A 109 -10.72 -9.71 -1.19
C VAL A 109 -11.79 -8.81 -0.57
N MET A 110 -11.76 -8.60 0.75
CA MET A 110 -12.70 -7.72 1.46
C MET A 110 -12.04 -6.47 2.03
N ALA A 111 -12.58 -5.29 1.71
CA ALA A 111 -12.20 -4.04 2.35
C ALA A 111 -12.68 -3.97 3.81
N THR A 112 -11.77 -3.65 4.74
CA THR A 112 -12.05 -3.60 6.20
C THR A 112 -12.11 -2.18 6.79
N ASP A 113 -11.33 -1.26 6.24
CA ASP A 113 -11.26 0.15 6.65
C ASP A 113 -10.71 1.01 5.49
N LEU A 114 -10.66 2.32 5.67
CA LEU A 114 -10.25 3.24 4.60
C LEU A 114 -8.83 2.97 4.07
N ARG A 115 -7.85 2.78 4.96
CA ARG A 115 -6.43 2.64 4.56
C ARG A 115 -6.13 1.23 4.09
N ALA A 116 -6.72 0.21 4.71
CA ALA A 116 -6.72 -1.16 4.22
C ALA A 116 -7.33 -1.27 2.82
N SER A 117 -8.46 -0.60 2.56
CA SER A 117 -9.08 -0.64 1.22
C SER A 117 -8.14 -0.06 0.15
N ALA A 118 -7.49 1.06 0.46
CA ALA A 118 -6.53 1.67 -0.46
C ALA A 118 -5.30 0.76 -0.71
N SER A 119 -4.82 0.04 0.31
CA SER A 119 -3.70 -0.89 0.14
C SER A 119 -4.06 -2.08 -0.74
N LEU A 120 -5.29 -2.62 -0.62
CA LEU A 120 -5.78 -3.70 -1.49
C LEU A 120 -5.91 -3.27 -2.94
N VAL A 121 -6.34 -2.03 -3.21
CA VAL A 121 -6.35 -1.48 -4.57
C VAL A 121 -4.93 -1.44 -5.15
N VAL A 122 -3.95 -0.96 -4.38
CA VAL A 122 -2.55 -0.91 -4.82
C VAL A 122 -1.99 -2.32 -5.05
N ALA A 123 -2.25 -3.26 -4.14
CA ALA A 123 -1.84 -4.66 -4.29
C ALA A 123 -2.46 -5.31 -5.54
N ALA A 124 -3.74 -5.03 -5.81
CA ALA A 124 -4.46 -5.56 -6.97
C ALA A 124 -3.86 -5.09 -8.30
N LEU A 125 -3.44 -3.83 -8.38
CA LEU A 125 -2.79 -3.26 -9.57
C LEU A 125 -1.44 -3.93 -9.88
N ALA A 126 -0.76 -4.47 -8.87
CA ALA A 126 0.50 -5.19 -9.01
C ALA A 126 0.33 -6.72 -9.15
N ALA A 127 -0.90 -7.23 -8.96
CA ALA A 127 -1.18 -8.66 -8.97
C ALA A 127 -1.38 -9.21 -10.39
N GLY A 128 -1.00 -10.47 -10.60
CA GLY A 128 -1.34 -11.21 -11.82
C GLY A 128 -2.75 -11.78 -11.75
N GLY A 129 -3.56 -11.55 -12.78
CA GLY A 129 -4.95 -12.01 -12.85
C GLY A 129 -5.94 -10.93 -12.42
N GLU A 130 -7.13 -11.36 -11.99
CA GLU A 130 -8.24 -10.47 -11.61
C GLU A 130 -8.43 -10.46 -10.08
N THR A 131 -8.59 -9.28 -9.51
CA THR A 131 -8.92 -9.08 -8.09
C THR A 131 -10.29 -8.44 -8.01
N LEU A 132 -11.23 -9.10 -7.33
CA LEU A 132 -12.50 -8.48 -6.92
C LEU A 132 -12.33 -7.92 -5.51
N ILE A 133 -12.66 -6.66 -5.29
CA ILE A 133 -12.59 -6.02 -3.96
C ILE A 133 -14.02 -5.71 -3.51
N ASP A 134 -14.51 -6.45 -2.51
CA ASP A 134 -15.84 -6.27 -1.94
C ASP A 134 -15.84 -5.29 -0.77
N ARG A 135 -17.03 -4.79 -0.40
CA ARG A 135 -17.28 -3.90 0.75
C ARG A 135 -16.53 -2.56 0.70
N ILE A 136 -16.42 -1.98 -0.50
CA ILE A 136 -15.68 -0.73 -0.76
C ILE A 136 -16.27 0.54 -0.14
N TYR A 137 -17.33 0.47 0.69
CA TYR A 137 -17.94 1.64 1.33
C TYR A 137 -16.93 2.45 2.17
N HIS A 138 -15.94 1.76 2.76
CA HIS A 138 -14.85 2.42 3.49
C HIS A 138 -13.92 3.21 2.57
N LEU A 139 -13.67 2.73 1.35
CA LEU A 139 -12.84 3.41 0.36
C LEU A 139 -13.50 4.72 -0.10
N ASP A 140 -14.81 4.67 -0.34
CA ASP A 140 -15.60 5.80 -0.83
C ASP A 140 -15.65 6.96 0.15
N ARG A 141 -15.46 6.69 1.45
CA ARG A 141 -15.40 7.72 2.50
C ARG A 141 -14.16 8.60 2.43
N GLY A 142 -13.08 8.17 1.75
CA GLY A 142 -11.83 8.92 1.72
C GLY A 142 -11.19 9.08 0.35
N TYR A 143 -11.66 8.35 -0.67
CA TYR A 143 -11.18 8.47 -2.03
C TYR A 143 -12.34 8.63 -3.02
N GLU A 144 -12.59 9.87 -3.42
CA GLU A 144 -13.59 10.18 -4.43
C GLU A 144 -13.17 9.65 -5.81
N SER A 145 -14.04 8.85 -6.43
CA SER A 145 -13.91 8.34 -7.81
C SER A 145 -12.51 7.78 -8.13
N ILE A 146 -11.95 6.99 -7.21
CA ILE A 146 -10.58 6.48 -7.31
C ILE A 146 -10.37 5.64 -8.57
N GLU A 147 -11.37 4.86 -8.98
CA GLU A 147 -11.32 4.06 -10.21
C GLU A 147 -11.19 4.95 -11.45
N SER A 148 -11.81 6.13 -11.45
CA SER A 148 -11.71 7.07 -12.56
C SER A 148 -10.33 7.73 -12.62
N LYS A 149 -9.76 8.10 -11.47
CA LYS A 149 -8.39 8.64 -11.35
C LYS A 149 -7.31 7.61 -11.72
N LEU A 150 -7.52 6.33 -11.38
CA LEU A 150 -6.59 5.28 -11.74
C LEU A 150 -6.70 4.90 -13.22
N ARG A 151 -7.92 4.85 -13.79
CA ARG A 151 -8.11 4.64 -15.23
C ARG A 151 -7.44 5.72 -16.07
N SER A 152 -7.47 6.98 -15.65
CA SER A 152 -6.76 8.06 -16.38
C SER A 152 -5.24 7.90 -16.37
N LEU A 153 -4.69 7.07 -15.46
CA LEU A 153 -3.28 6.67 -15.42
C LEU A 153 -3.01 5.34 -16.15
N GLY A 154 -4.02 4.75 -16.80
CA GLY A 154 -3.91 3.50 -17.56
C GLY A 154 -4.21 2.22 -16.78
N ALA A 155 -4.70 2.32 -15.54
CA ALA A 155 -5.11 1.14 -14.77
C ALA A 155 -6.34 0.47 -15.38
N ARG A 156 -6.34 -0.87 -15.40
CA ARG A 156 -7.51 -1.68 -15.74
C ARG A 156 -8.32 -1.95 -14.48
N ILE A 157 -9.24 -1.03 -14.16
CA ILE A 157 -10.11 -1.09 -12.98
C ILE A 157 -11.51 -0.64 -13.37
N GLU A 158 -12.50 -1.35 -12.85
CA GLU A 158 -13.92 -1.06 -13.07
C GLU A 158 -14.66 -1.15 -11.74
N ARG A 159 -15.67 -0.30 -11.56
CA ARG A 159 -16.62 -0.42 -10.47
C ARG A 159 -17.85 -1.15 -10.97
N GLN A 160 -18.07 -2.35 -10.45
CA GLN A 160 -19.28 -3.12 -10.71
C GLN A 160 -20.35 -2.77 -9.66
N ARG A 161 -21.60 -2.67 -10.10
CA ARG A 161 -22.75 -2.62 -9.19
C ARG A 161 -23.08 -4.06 -8.83
N GLY A 162 -22.97 -4.39 -7.54
CA GLY A 162 -23.55 -5.60 -6.96
C GLY A 162 -25.06 -5.51 -6.84
#